data_AF-H5X931-F1
#
_entry.id   AF-H5X931-F1
#
_cell.length_a   1.000
_cell.length_b   1.000
_cell.length_c   1.000
_cell.angle_alpha   90.00
_cell.angle_beta   90.00
_cell.angle_gamma   90.00
#
_symmetry.space_group_name_H-M   'P 1'
#
loop_
_entity.id
_entity.type
_entity.pdbx_description
1 polymer ?
#
loop_
_entity_poly.entity_id
_entity_poly.type
_entity_poly.pdbx_seq_one_letter_code
_entity_poly.pdbx_strand_id
1 'polypeptide(L)'
;MADGEPSPVLVEVVRSGFVESVHRGALVVTAPDGTVRVALGDVDRPVFPRSANKPLQALGMLNAGLRVTDDALALVCASHSGEAGHVARALAMLEQVGLGEADLHCPPEPRRAAMNCSGKHAGMLTACVQRGWATAGYTDPAHELQRTIAATIEELTGEPIAATGVDGCGAPLFAFSLTGLARAFSSASRTRVGEAMRTHPWLVAGTGREDTLLMLAVPGLLTKGGAEGVHAMALPDGSAVALKIDDGAGRGRAPLLVAALRASGSLPQNPAARAVLDGLGNAAGTVLGGGREVGELRVSRHCLAVLETALESAAPATAPGSG
;
A
#
# COMPACT_ATOMS: atom_id res chain seq x y z
N MET A 1 7.88 25.46 -4.49
CA MET A 1 7.28 25.19 -3.17
C MET A 1 6.52 26.43 -2.81
N ALA A 2 5.19 26.39 -2.81
CA ALA A 2 4.44 27.49 -2.22
C ALA A 2 4.57 27.36 -0.71
N ASP A 3 5.06 28.40 -0.05
CA ASP A 3 5.11 28.51 1.41
C ASP A 3 3.66 28.52 1.94
N GLY A 4 3.10 27.32 2.09
CA GLY A 4 1.80 27.06 2.68
C GLY A 4 1.95 26.70 4.16
N GLU A 5 0.81 26.71 4.87
CA GLU A 5 0.74 26.26 6.25
C GLU A 5 1.32 24.83 6.38
N PRO A 6 2.15 24.55 7.39
CA PRO A 6 2.78 23.24 7.52
C PRO A 6 1.73 22.15 7.70
N SER A 7 1.93 21.01 7.01
CA SER A 7 1.06 19.83 7.14
C SER A 7 0.77 19.49 8.62
N PRO A 8 -0.44 19.02 8.95
CA PRO A 8 -0.82 18.73 10.32
C PRO A 8 0.08 17.67 10.94
N VAL A 9 0.26 17.74 12.26
CA VAL A 9 0.91 16.66 13.01
C VAL A 9 -0.04 15.46 13.03
N LEU A 10 0.38 14.35 12.45
CA LEU A 10 -0.40 13.11 12.40
C LEU A 10 0.01 12.16 13.54
N VAL A 11 1.31 12.05 13.83
CA VAL A 11 1.85 11.15 14.87
C VAL A 11 2.90 11.87 15.71
N GLU A 12 2.89 11.61 17.01
CA GLU A 12 3.88 12.03 17.98
C GLU A 12 4.72 10.83 18.40
N VAL A 13 6.04 10.99 18.47
CA VAL A 13 6.94 10.01 19.08
C VAL A 13 7.13 10.45 20.53
N VAL A 14 6.64 9.64 21.46
CA VAL A 14 6.67 9.95 22.89
C VAL A 14 7.69 9.04 23.56
N ARG A 15 8.70 9.62 24.21
CA ARG A 15 9.68 8.90 25.04
C ARG A 15 9.54 9.34 26.48
N SER A 16 9.27 8.39 27.37
CA SER A 16 9.17 8.64 28.82
C SER A 16 8.20 9.78 29.16
N GLY A 17 7.08 9.86 28.43
CA GLY A 17 6.06 10.91 28.57
C GLY A 17 6.37 12.25 27.86
N PHE A 18 7.55 12.39 27.25
CA PHE A 18 7.95 13.59 26.52
C PHE A 18 7.79 13.41 25.01
N VAL A 19 7.18 14.38 24.32
CA VAL A 19 7.10 14.39 22.85
C VAL A 19 8.47 14.72 22.27
N GLU A 20 9.20 13.69 21.88
CA GLU A 20 10.56 13.77 21.33
C GLU A 20 10.58 14.20 19.87
N SER A 21 9.57 13.79 19.09
CA SER A 21 9.48 14.09 17.66
C SER A 21 8.03 14.08 17.19
N VAL A 22 7.77 14.67 16.02
CA VAL A 22 6.47 14.61 15.35
C VAL A 22 6.62 14.22 13.90
N HIS A 23 5.65 13.49 13.38
CA HIS A 23 5.48 13.16 11.98
C HIS A 23 4.29 13.93 11.43
N ARG A 24 4.57 14.81 10.47
CA ARG A 24 3.57 15.60 9.74
C ARG A 24 3.23 14.92 8.42
N GLY A 25 2.06 15.21 7.87
CA GLY A 25 1.69 14.65 6.58
C GLY A 25 0.24 14.87 6.19
N ALA A 26 -0.21 14.05 5.26
CA ALA A 26 -1.58 14.05 4.76
C ALA A 26 -2.23 12.66 4.91
N LEU A 27 -3.54 12.65 5.13
CA LEU A 27 -4.37 11.46 5.25
C LEU A 27 -5.75 11.73 4.65
N VAL A 28 -6.23 10.83 3.80
CA VAL A 28 -7.58 10.86 3.24
C VAL A 28 -8.31 9.57 3.55
N VAL A 29 -9.61 9.67 3.85
CA VAL A 29 -10.53 8.53 3.92
C VAL A 29 -11.66 8.75 2.93
N THR A 30 -11.91 7.78 2.06
CA THR A 30 -13.01 7.81 1.10
C THR A 30 -14.08 6.78 1.43
N ALA A 31 -15.33 7.12 1.11
CA ALA A 31 -16.46 6.21 1.08
C ALA A 31 -16.34 5.21 -0.09
N PRO A 32 -17.19 4.16 -0.12
CA PRO A 32 -17.20 3.15 -1.19
C PRO A 32 -17.40 3.65 -2.62
N ASP A 33 -17.98 4.84 -2.77
CA ASP A 33 -18.23 5.55 -4.04
C ASP A 33 -17.09 6.52 -4.42
N GLY A 34 -16.04 6.62 -3.60
CA GLY A 34 -14.92 7.52 -3.80
C GLY A 34 -15.12 8.94 -3.25
N THR A 35 -16.24 9.22 -2.58
CA THR A 35 -16.49 10.50 -1.89
C THR A 35 -15.55 10.64 -0.69
N VAL A 36 -14.90 11.79 -0.54
CA VAL A 36 -14.00 12.06 0.59
C VAL A 36 -14.82 12.27 1.87
N ARG A 37 -14.54 11.45 2.90
CA ARG A 37 -15.11 11.58 4.25
C ARG A 37 -14.18 12.33 5.21
N VAL A 38 -12.88 12.13 5.06
CA VAL A 38 -11.83 12.80 5.86
C VAL A 38 -10.73 13.26 4.94
N ALA A 39 -10.26 14.50 5.14
CA ALA A 39 -9.04 15.02 4.56
C ALA A 39 -8.25 15.78 5.64
N LEU A 40 -7.02 15.35 5.90
CA LEU A 40 -6.06 16.00 6.78
C LEU A 40 -4.83 16.33 5.93
N GLY A 41 -4.40 17.60 5.93
CA GLY A 41 -3.29 18.07 5.08
C GLY A 41 -3.69 18.23 3.61
N ASP A 42 -2.70 18.48 2.75
CA ASP A 42 -2.89 18.58 1.30
C ASP A 42 -2.93 17.17 0.68
N VAL A 43 -4.14 16.63 0.55
CA VAL A 43 -4.40 15.27 0.03
C VAL A 43 -4.42 15.20 -1.50
N ASP A 44 -4.55 16.36 -2.16
CA ASP A 44 -4.64 16.46 -3.62
C ASP A 44 -3.28 16.79 -4.27
N ARG A 45 -2.29 17.20 -3.48
CA ARG A 45 -0.90 17.32 -3.95
C ARG A 45 -0.41 15.99 -4.54
N PRO A 46 0.10 15.99 -5.78
CA PRO A 46 0.70 14.79 -6.35
C PRO A 46 1.88 14.30 -5.52
N VAL A 47 1.86 13.01 -5.20
CA VAL A 47 2.97 12.30 -4.56
C VAL A 47 3.34 11.11 -5.42
N PHE A 48 4.58 10.63 -5.28
CA PHE A 48 4.89 9.29 -5.75
C PHE A 48 4.42 8.27 -4.71
N PRO A 49 3.43 7.41 -5.01
CA PRO A 49 2.95 6.38 -4.08
C PRO A 49 3.97 5.25 -3.85
N ARG A 50 5.04 5.21 -4.65
CA ARG A 50 6.08 4.16 -4.62
C ARG A 50 5.42 2.77 -4.70
N SER A 51 5.90 1.81 -3.91
CA SER A 51 5.36 0.44 -3.89
C SER A 51 3.87 0.34 -3.51
N ALA A 52 3.23 1.38 -2.96
CA ALA A 52 1.79 1.34 -2.70
C ALA A 52 0.96 1.22 -4.00
N ASN A 53 1.51 1.62 -5.14
CA ASN A 53 0.85 1.56 -6.45
C ASN A 53 0.90 0.19 -7.15
N LYS A 54 1.62 -0.79 -6.61
CA LYS A 54 1.79 -2.09 -7.27
C LYS A 54 0.49 -2.85 -7.58
N PRO A 55 -0.58 -2.78 -6.77
CA PRO A 55 -1.86 -3.38 -7.14
C PRO A 55 -2.46 -2.77 -8.41
N LEU A 56 -2.32 -1.46 -8.60
CA LEU A 56 -2.77 -0.75 -9.81
C LEU A 56 -1.90 -1.15 -11.01
N GLN A 57 -0.59 -1.27 -10.82
CA GLN A 57 0.31 -1.77 -11.86
C GLN A 57 -0.04 -3.21 -12.27
N ALA A 58 -0.38 -4.07 -11.32
CA ALA A 58 -0.82 -5.44 -11.58
C ALA A 58 -2.14 -5.47 -12.37
N LEU A 59 -3.10 -4.61 -12.04
CA LEU A 59 -4.32 -4.42 -12.84
C LEU A 59 -3.99 -3.97 -14.27
N GLY A 60 -3.06 -3.02 -14.43
CA GLY A 60 -2.57 -2.61 -15.73
C GLY A 60 -1.93 -3.74 -16.53
N MET A 61 -1.19 -4.64 -15.87
CA MET A 61 -0.65 -5.85 -16.50
C MET A 61 -1.74 -6.84 -16.89
N LEU A 62 -2.77 -7.04 -16.05
CA LEU A 62 -3.94 -7.88 -16.40
C LEU A 62 -4.70 -7.32 -17.61
N ASN A 63 -4.91 -6.00 -17.68
CA ASN A 63 -5.47 -5.31 -18.84
C ASN A 63 -4.57 -5.48 -20.08
N ALA A 64 -3.25 -5.44 -19.86
CA ALA A 64 -2.24 -5.79 -20.85
C ALA A 64 -2.17 -7.31 -21.14
N GLY A 65 -3.11 -8.14 -20.67
CA GLY A 65 -3.23 -9.55 -21.00
C GLY A 65 -2.37 -10.53 -20.20
N LEU A 66 -1.79 -10.09 -19.08
CA LEU A 66 -1.08 -10.96 -18.15
C LEU A 66 -1.99 -12.12 -17.67
N ARG A 67 -1.51 -13.35 -17.82
CA ARG A 67 -2.13 -14.58 -17.33
C ARG A 67 -1.16 -15.30 -16.42
N VAL A 68 -1.45 -15.26 -15.12
CA VAL A 68 -0.67 -15.93 -14.06
C VAL A 68 -1.63 -16.52 -13.03
N THR A 69 -1.15 -17.40 -12.15
CA THR A 69 -1.90 -17.91 -10.99
C THR A 69 -2.08 -16.82 -9.93
N ASP A 70 -2.99 -17.02 -8.96
CA ASP A 70 -3.29 -16.01 -7.93
C ASP A 70 -2.11 -15.73 -7.00
N ASP A 71 -1.33 -16.76 -6.67
CA ASP A 71 -0.11 -16.60 -5.86
C ASP A 71 1.00 -15.84 -6.60
N ALA A 72 1.17 -16.08 -7.91
CA ALA A 72 2.04 -15.28 -8.76
C ALA A 72 1.53 -13.83 -8.88
N LEU A 73 0.22 -13.61 -9.01
CA LEU A 73 -0.37 -12.27 -9.05
C LEU A 73 -0.16 -11.51 -7.72
N ALA A 74 -0.24 -12.19 -6.58
CA ALA A 74 0.11 -11.61 -5.29
C ALA A 74 1.58 -11.16 -5.24
N LEU A 75 2.49 -11.96 -5.82
CA LEU A 75 3.90 -11.59 -5.93
C LEU A 75 4.13 -10.41 -6.91
N VAL A 76 3.34 -10.28 -7.98
CA VAL A 76 3.38 -9.09 -8.87
C VAL A 76 3.08 -7.81 -8.09
N CYS A 77 2.18 -7.89 -7.11
CA CYS A 77 1.81 -6.77 -6.24
C CYS A 77 2.83 -6.48 -5.13
N ALA A 78 3.89 -7.29 -5.02
CA ALA A 78 4.68 -7.38 -3.80
C ALA A 78 5.74 -6.29 -3.65
N SER A 79 6.01 -5.96 -2.39
CA SER A 79 7.28 -5.37 -1.95
C SER A 79 7.93 -6.32 -0.96
N HIS A 80 8.21 -7.54 -1.41
CA HIS A 80 8.53 -8.69 -0.56
C HIS A 80 9.90 -8.58 0.13
N SER A 81 10.10 -9.39 1.17
CA SER A 81 11.32 -9.39 1.98
C SER A 81 12.46 -10.27 1.42
N GLY A 82 12.38 -10.67 0.16
CA GLY A 82 13.40 -11.52 -0.48
C GLY A 82 13.53 -12.94 0.09
N GLU A 83 12.58 -13.40 0.93
CA GLU A 83 12.61 -14.76 1.50
C GLU A 83 12.58 -15.85 0.42
N ALA A 84 13.06 -17.06 0.75
CA ALA A 84 13.28 -18.14 -0.22
C ALA A 84 12.06 -18.47 -1.09
N GLY A 85 10.85 -18.50 -0.53
CA GLY A 85 9.63 -18.76 -1.32
C GLY A 85 9.24 -17.61 -2.25
N HIS A 86 9.61 -16.35 -1.93
CA HIS A 86 9.45 -15.23 -2.87
C HIS A 86 10.38 -15.40 -4.08
N VAL A 87 11.64 -15.72 -3.82
CA VAL A 87 12.66 -15.95 -4.86
C VAL A 87 12.22 -17.10 -5.77
N ALA A 88 11.82 -18.23 -5.18
CA ALA A 88 11.35 -19.39 -5.92
C ALA A 88 10.15 -19.06 -6.82
N ARG A 89 9.17 -18.29 -6.31
CA ARG A 89 7.99 -17.90 -7.09
C ARG A 89 8.34 -16.94 -8.23
N ALA A 90 9.23 -15.96 -8.01
CA ALA A 90 9.69 -15.04 -9.06
C ALA A 90 10.40 -15.80 -10.21
N LEU A 91 11.29 -16.73 -9.85
CA LEU A 91 12.01 -17.54 -10.84
C LEU A 91 11.07 -18.47 -11.62
N ALA A 92 10.11 -19.10 -10.94
CA ALA A 92 9.11 -19.95 -11.60
C ALA A 92 8.25 -19.17 -12.61
N MET A 93 7.90 -17.91 -12.32
CA MET A 93 7.17 -17.05 -13.27
C MET A 93 7.97 -16.77 -14.55
N LEU A 94 9.29 -16.56 -14.42
CA LEU A 94 10.18 -16.33 -15.57
C LEU A 94 10.36 -17.60 -16.40
N GLU A 95 10.59 -18.74 -15.72
CA GLU A 95 10.79 -20.04 -16.37
C GLU A 95 9.57 -20.45 -17.21
N GLN A 96 8.35 -20.17 -16.74
CA GLN A 96 7.10 -20.44 -17.46
C GLN A 96 7.00 -19.76 -18.83
N VAL A 97 7.76 -18.69 -19.05
CA VAL A 97 7.80 -17.95 -20.32
C VAL A 97 9.16 -18.04 -21.01
N GLY A 98 10.01 -18.98 -20.61
CA GLY A 98 11.32 -19.22 -21.22
C GLY A 98 12.38 -18.16 -20.89
N LEU A 99 12.19 -17.42 -19.79
CA LEU A 99 13.13 -16.40 -19.31
C LEU A 99 13.85 -16.86 -18.04
N GLY A 100 14.92 -16.17 -17.68
CA GLY A 100 15.70 -16.40 -16.47
C GLY A 100 15.92 -15.13 -15.65
N GLU A 101 16.62 -15.27 -14.52
CA GLU A 101 16.87 -14.14 -13.62
C GLU A 101 17.64 -12.99 -14.29
N ALA A 102 18.49 -13.29 -15.28
CA ALA A 102 19.26 -12.30 -16.01
C ALA A 102 18.40 -11.31 -16.80
N ASP A 103 17.16 -11.66 -17.12
CA ASP A 103 16.20 -10.80 -17.83
C ASP A 103 15.57 -9.73 -16.90
N LEU A 104 15.69 -9.89 -15.58
CA LEU A 104 15.23 -8.88 -14.63
C LEU A 104 16.10 -7.62 -14.71
N HIS A 105 15.47 -6.44 -14.74
CA HIS A 105 16.17 -5.15 -14.74
C HIS A 105 16.32 -4.54 -13.34
N CYS A 106 15.62 -5.09 -12.34
CA CYS A 106 15.70 -4.64 -10.96
C CYS A 106 17.11 -4.84 -10.37
N PRO A 107 17.65 -3.91 -9.55
CA PRO A 107 19.01 -4.01 -9.00
C PRO A 107 19.38 -5.37 -8.38
N PRO A 108 20.66 -5.81 -8.53
CA PRO A 108 21.06 -7.19 -8.26
C PRO A 108 21.39 -7.55 -6.79
N GLU A 109 20.92 -6.83 -5.76
CA GLU A 109 21.35 -7.11 -4.38
C GLU A 109 20.26 -7.73 -3.49
N PRO A 110 20.50 -8.88 -2.82
CA PRO A 110 21.66 -9.79 -2.94
C PRO A 110 21.65 -10.63 -4.24
N ARG A 111 20.51 -10.66 -4.93
CA ARG A 111 20.32 -11.14 -6.31
C ARG A 111 19.04 -10.51 -6.85
N ARG A 112 18.86 -10.44 -8.17
CA ARG A 112 17.69 -9.76 -8.78
C ARG A 112 16.36 -10.36 -8.34
N ALA A 113 16.28 -11.69 -8.22
CA ALA A 113 15.07 -12.38 -7.79
C ALA A 113 14.73 -12.15 -6.30
N ALA A 114 15.70 -11.76 -5.46
CA ALA A 114 15.49 -11.44 -4.05
C ALA A 114 15.13 -9.98 -3.81
N MET A 115 15.38 -9.12 -4.79
CA MET A 115 15.01 -7.71 -4.71
C MET A 115 13.48 -7.59 -4.59
N ASN A 116 13.00 -6.71 -3.70
CA ASN A 116 11.59 -6.60 -3.29
C ASN A 116 10.56 -6.32 -4.40
N CYS A 117 10.99 -5.95 -5.60
CA CYS A 117 10.16 -5.71 -6.77
C CYS A 117 10.30 -6.82 -7.82
N SER A 118 11.06 -7.89 -7.58
CA SER A 118 11.34 -8.91 -8.59
C SER A 118 10.06 -9.54 -9.14
N GLY A 119 9.05 -9.78 -8.29
CA GLY A 119 7.73 -10.24 -8.70
C GLY A 119 7.02 -9.31 -9.68
N LYS A 120 7.05 -8.00 -9.44
CA LYS A 120 6.53 -6.98 -10.37
C LYS A 120 7.24 -7.06 -11.71
N HIS A 121 8.56 -7.17 -11.72
CA HIS A 121 9.35 -7.27 -12.95
C HIS A 121 9.11 -8.58 -13.70
N ALA A 122 8.98 -9.70 -12.98
CA ALA A 122 8.59 -10.97 -13.57
C ALA A 122 7.21 -10.87 -14.23
N GLY A 123 6.23 -10.23 -13.56
CA GLY A 123 4.91 -9.95 -14.15
C GLY A 123 4.97 -9.11 -15.42
N MET A 124 5.80 -8.07 -15.44
CA MET A 124 6.01 -7.25 -16.65
C MET A 124 6.57 -8.08 -17.82
N LEU A 125 7.61 -8.87 -17.56
CA LEU A 125 8.24 -9.72 -18.57
C LEU A 125 7.28 -10.79 -19.08
N THR A 126 6.56 -11.46 -18.18
CA THR A 126 5.51 -12.44 -18.54
C THR A 126 4.44 -11.80 -19.42
N ALA A 127 3.98 -10.58 -19.09
CA ALA A 127 3.01 -9.86 -19.91
C ALA A 127 3.57 -9.54 -21.31
N CYS A 128 4.83 -9.09 -21.40
CA CYS A 128 5.49 -8.85 -22.68
C CYS A 128 5.52 -10.11 -23.55
N VAL A 129 5.98 -11.25 -23.00
CA VAL A 129 6.04 -12.52 -23.75
C VAL A 129 4.66 -12.97 -24.20
N GLN A 130 3.65 -12.93 -23.32
CA GLN A 130 2.29 -13.36 -23.65
C GLN A 130 1.61 -12.49 -24.71
N ARG A 131 2.01 -11.22 -24.83
CA ARG A 131 1.52 -10.29 -25.87
C ARG A 131 2.39 -10.26 -27.12
N GLY A 132 3.54 -10.92 -27.13
CA GLY A 132 4.51 -10.80 -28.22
C GLY A 132 5.18 -9.42 -28.29
N TRP A 133 5.22 -8.67 -27.18
CA TRP A 133 5.96 -7.43 -27.07
C TRP A 133 7.44 -7.69 -26.77
N ALA A 134 8.28 -6.70 -27.06
CA ALA A 134 9.69 -6.77 -26.71
C ALA A 134 9.86 -6.96 -25.19
N THR A 135 10.73 -7.86 -24.79
CA THR A 135 11.18 -7.94 -23.39
C THR A 135 12.26 -6.90 -23.11
N ALA A 136 13.09 -6.56 -24.09
CA ALA A 136 14.05 -5.47 -23.97
C ALA A 136 13.32 -4.12 -23.84
N GLY A 137 13.75 -3.29 -22.89
CA GLY A 137 13.17 -1.96 -22.69
C GLY A 137 11.80 -1.94 -22.02
N TYR A 138 11.33 -3.05 -21.42
CA TYR A 138 10.02 -3.08 -20.74
C TYR A 138 9.83 -2.07 -19.61
N THR A 139 10.92 -1.47 -19.11
CA THR A 139 10.92 -0.40 -18.09
C THR A 139 10.92 1.01 -18.70
N ASP A 140 10.99 1.15 -20.03
CA ASP A 140 10.88 2.44 -20.72
C ASP A 140 9.44 2.95 -20.64
N PRO A 141 9.18 4.21 -20.19
CA PRO A 141 7.84 4.80 -20.20
C PRO A 141 7.15 4.75 -21.57
N ALA A 142 7.91 4.75 -22.67
CA ALA A 142 7.38 4.65 -24.02
C ALA A 142 6.99 3.23 -24.42
N HIS A 143 7.37 2.19 -23.67
CA HIS A 143 7.04 0.80 -23.97
C HIS A 143 5.52 0.54 -23.89
N GLU A 144 4.97 -0.32 -24.77
CA GLU A 144 3.55 -0.68 -24.85
C GLU A 144 2.96 -1.04 -23.49
N LEU A 145 3.70 -1.86 -22.74
CA LEU A 145 3.36 -2.25 -21.37
C LEU A 145 3.22 -1.05 -20.43
N GLN A 146 4.19 -0.13 -20.43
CA GLN A 146 4.18 1.01 -19.50
C GLN A 146 3.08 2.01 -19.85
N ARG A 147 2.80 2.22 -21.14
CA ARG A 147 1.64 3.01 -21.59
C ARG A 147 0.32 2.41 -21.12
N THR A 148 0.18 1.08 -21.19
CA THR A 148 -1.03 0.37 -20.72
C THR A 148 -1.19 0.48 -19.20
N ILE A 149 -0.08 0.34 -18.46
CA ILE A 149 -0.06 0.52 -17.01
C ILE A 149 -0.44 1.96 -16.63
N ALA A 150 0.13 2.96 -17.32
CA ALA A 150 -0.16 4.37 -17.09
C ALA A 150 -1.65 4.69 -17.31
N ALA A 151 -2.22 4.27 -18.44
CA ALA A 151 -3.63 4.47 -18.75
C ALA A 151 -4.55 3.81 -17.70
N THR A 152 -4.20 2.62 -17.23
CA THR A 152 -4.97 1.93 -16.17
C THR A 152 -4.88 2.68 -14.84
N ILE A 153 -3.73 3.28 -14.51
CA ILE A 153 -3.58 4.10 -13.30
C ILE A 153 -4.45 5.35 -13.39
N GLU A 154 -4.46 6.04 -14.53
CA GLU A 154 -5.30 7.23 -14.73
C GLU A 154 -6.80 6.89 -14.60
N GLU A 155 -7.23 5.76 -15.16
CA GLU A 155 -8.60 5.27 -15.02
C GLU A 155 -8.96 4.98 -13.55
N LEU A 156 -8.10 4.25 -12.83
CA LEU A 156 -8.38 3.84 -11.44
C LEU A 156 -8.33 5.00 -10.45
N THR A 157 -7.45 5.97 -10.68
CA THR A 157 -7.30 7.16 -9.83
C THR A 157 -8.34 8.23 -10.15
N GLY A 158 -8.85 8.23 -11.39
CA GLY A 158 -9.79 9.22 -11.91
C GLY A 158 -9.13 10.57 -12.21
N GLU A 159 -7.81 10.60 -12.41
CA GLU A 159 -7.03 11.81 -12.66
C GLU A 159 -5.80 11.53 -13.53
N PRO A 160 -5.26 12.54 -14.25
CA PRO A 160 -4.07 12.36 -15.06
C PRO A 160 -2.82 12.17 -14.21
N ILE A 161 -1.83 11.48 -14.76
CA ILE A 161 -0.50 11.37 -14.13
C ILE A 161 0.18 12.74 -14.15
N ALA A 162 0.44 13.31 -12.97
CA ALA A 162 1.02 14.63 -12.83
C ALA A 162 2.53 14.68 -13.16
N ALA A 163 3.24 13.58 -12.90
CA ALA A 163 4.66 13.44 -13.22
C ALA A 163 5.06 11.96 -13.36
N THR A 164 6.05 11.69 -14.21
CA THR A 164 6.68 10.37 -14.33
C THR A 164 8.15 10.47 -13.91
N GLY A 165 8.53 9.70 -12.91
CA GLY A 165 9.91 9.52 -12.46
C GLY A 165 10.42 8.10 -12.70
N VAL A 166 11.62 7.81 -12.19
CA VAL A 166 12.21 6.47 -12.20
C VAL A 166 12.26 5.95 -10.77
N ASP A 167 11.69 4.77 -10.55
CA ASP A 167 11.71 4.11 -9.24
C ASP A 167 13.10 3.52 -8.94
N GLY A 168 13.38 3.17 -7.68
CA GLY A 168 14.63 2.51 -7.29
C GLY A 168 14.83 1.14 -7.97
N CYS A 169 13.77 0.53 -8.49
CA CYS A 169 13.84 -0.68 -9.30
C CYS A 169 14.15 -0.43 -10.79
N GLY A 170 14.21 0.82 -11.23
CA GLY A 170 14.41 1.21 -12.63
C GLY A 170 13.14 1.27 -13.48
N ALA A 171 11.97 0.95 -12.94
CA ALA A 171 10.68 1.06 -13.66
C ALA A 171 10.05 2.46 -13.50
N PRO A 172 9.08 2.83 -14.36
CA PRO A 172 8.39 4.11 -14.24
C PRO A 172 7.64 4.26 -12.91
N LEU A 173 7.63 5.49 -12.41
CA LEU A 173 6.99 5.89 -11.17
C LEU A 173 6.05 7.05 -11.45
N PHE A 174 4.75 6.82 -11.29
CA PHE A 174 3.71 7.79 -11.66
C PHE A 174 3.23 8.56 -10.43
N ALA A 175 3.18 9.89 -10.52
CA ALA A 175 2.68 10.77 -9.46
C ALA A 175 1.21 11.11 -9.66
N PHE A 176 0.46 11.04 -8.57
CA PHE A 176 -0.96 11.39 -8.47
C PHE A 176 -1.31 11.62 -6.99
N SER A 177 -2.51 12.06 -6.68
CA SER A 177 -2.96 12.45 -5.34
C SER A 177 -3.18 11.25 -4.40
N LEU A 178 -3.25 11.53 -3.09
CA LEU A 178 -3.71 10.52 -2.13
C LEU A 178 -5.20 10.20 -2.32
N THR A 179 -6.00 11.18 -2.73
CA THR A 179 -7.41 10.99 -3.07
C THR A 179 -7.57 9.96 -4.20
N GLY A 180 -6.78 10.11 -5.28
CA GLY A 180 -6.73 9.17 -6.38
C GLY A 180 -6.24 7.78 -5.95
N LEU A 181 -5.23 7.72 -5.07
CA LEU A 181 -4.76 6.46 -4.51
C LEU A 181 -5.86 5.73 -3.70
N ALA A 182 -6.62 6.44 -2.86
CA ALA A 182 -7.70 5.85 -2.08
C ALA A 182 -8.82 5.30 -2.98
N ARG A 183 -9.25 6.05 -4.00
CA ARG A 183 -10.23 5.58 -5.01
C ARG A 183 -9.75 4.33 -5.73
N ALA A 184 -8.49 4.32 -6.16
CA ALA A 184 -7.92 3.17 -6.85
C ALA A 184 -7.84 1.93 -5.95
N PHE A 185 -7.57 2.08 -4.65
CA PHE A 185 -7.59 0.98 -3.69
C PHE A 185 -9.00 0.43 -3.46
N SER A 186 -10.01 1.30 -3.40
CA SER A 186 -11.42 0.89 -3.36
C SER A 186 -11.81 0.04 -4.58
N SER A 187 -11.37 0.44 -5.77
CA SER A 187 -11.59 -0.35 -7.00
C SER A 187 -10.82 -1.67 -6.95
N ALA A 188 -9.51 -1.63 -6.68
CA ALA A 188 -8.65 -2.81 -6.67
C ALA A 188 -9.08 -3.88 -5.65
N SER A 189 -9.65 -3.48 -4.51
CA SER A 189 -10.10 -4.41 -3.47
C SER A 189 -11.22 -5.34 -3.95
N ARG A 190 -11.97 -4.95 -4.98
CA ARG A 190 -13.09 -5.72 -5.56
C ARG A 190 -12.69 -6.52 -6.81
N THR A 191 -11.39 -6.60 -7.11
CA THR A 191 -10.86 -7.31 -8.28
C THR A 191 -10.12 -8.59 -7.88
N ARG A 192 -9.76 -9.39 -8.89
CA ARG A 192 -8.85 -10.53 -8.73
C ARG A 192 -7.52 -10.16 -8.06
N VAL A 193 -7.01 -8.94 -8.28
CA VAL A 193 -5.79 -8.46 -7.62
C VAL A 193 -5.99 -8.36 -6.10
N GLY A 194 -7.11 -7.78 -5.67
CA GLY A 194 -7.47 -7.70 -4.26
C GLY A 194 -7.57 -9.09 -3.62
N GLU A 195 -8.25 -10.02 -4.28
CA GLU A 195 -8.40 -11.41 -3.80
C GLU A 195 -7.05 -12.14 -3.71
N ALA A 196 -6.20 -12.03 -4.74
CA ALA A 196 -4.88 -12.65 -4.75
C ALA A 196 -4.02 -12.16 -3.57
N MET A 197 -3.99 -10.83 -3.34
CA MET A 197 -3.23 -10.23 -2.24
C MET A 197 -3.73 -10.70 -0.87
N ARG A 198 -5.05 -10.74 -0.66
CA ARG A 198 -5.66 -11.20 0.59
C ARG A 198 -5.48 -12.69 0.85
N THR A 199 -5.49 -13.49 -0.21
CA THR A 199 -5.28 -14.94 -0.12
C THR A 199 -3.82 -15.29 0.16
N HIS A 200 -2.89 -14.48 -0.36
CA HIS A 200 -1.45 -14.71 -0.21
C HIS A 200 -0.71 -13.50 0.39
N PRO A 201 -1.08 -13.03 1.59
CA PRO A 201 -0.54 -11.79 2.17
C PRO A 201 0.95 -11.90 2.50
N TRP A 202 1.45 -13.13 2.74
CA TRP A 202 2.88 -13.38 2.90
C TRP A 202 3.64 -13.07 1.61
N LEU A 203 3.15 -13.48 0.43
CA LEU A 203 3.83 -13.21 -0.84
C LEU A 203 3.91 -11.70 -1.16
N VAL A 204 2.97 -10.90 -0.66
CA VAL A 204 2.92 -9.45 -0.89
C VAL A 204 4.03 -8.70 -0.15
N ALA A 205 4.42 -9.12 1.05
CA ALA A 205 5.37 -8.37 1.88
C ALA A 205 6.38 -9.25 2.63
N GLY A 206 5.94 -10.35 3.22
CA GLY A 206 6.78 -11.30 3.93
C GLY A 206 6.54 -11.30 5.44
N THR A 207 7.35 -12.09 6.13
CA THR A 207 7.18 -12.40 7.55
C THR A 207 7.29 -11.14 8.41
N GLY A 208 6.28 -10.92 9.27
CA GLY A 208 6.26 -9.82 10.24
C GLY A 208 6.07 -8.42 9.65
N ARG A 209 5.81 -8.29 8.35
CA ARG A 209 5.58 -7.00 7.69
C ARG A 209 4.17 -6.49 7.94
N GLU A 210 4.02 -5.17 8.04
CA GLU A 210 2.74 -4.50 8.29
C GLU A 210 1.63 -4.98 7.35
N ASP A 211 1.87 -5.00 6.03
CA ASP A 211 0.88 -5.44 5.03
C ASP A 211 0.41 -6.88 5.29
N THR A 212 1.33 -7.79 5.62
CA THR A 212 1.02 -9.19 5.92
C THR A 212 0.21 -9.30 7.22
N LEU A 213 0.65 -8.62 8.28
CA LEU A 213 -0.02 -8.65 9.58
C LEU A 213 -1.42 -8.02 9.52
N LEU A 214 -1.58 -6.90 8.82
CA LEU A 214 -2.86 -6.22 8.65
C LEU A 214 -3.86 -7.07 7.86
N MET A 215 -3.46 -7.65 6.72
CA MET A 215 -4.35 -8.50 5.91
C MET A 215 -4.72 -9.81 6.61
N LEU A 216 -3.83 -10.37 7.44
CA LEU A 216 -4.14 -11.54 8.26
C LEU A 216 -5.07 -11.19 9.44
N ALA A 217 -4.90 -10.00 10.02
CA ALA A 217 -5.65 -9.60 11.21
C ALA A 217 -7.05 -9.08 10.88
N VAL A 218 -7.26 -8.39 9.75
CA VAL A 218 -8.55 -7.75 9.40
C VAL A 218 -9.17 -8.46 8.19
N PRO A 219 -10.26 -9.24 8.37
CA PRO A 219 -10.90 -9.95 7.27
C PRO A 219 -11.30 -9.02 6.12
N GLY A 220 -10.91 -9.40 4.91
CA GLY A 220 -11.25 -8.69 3.68
C GLY A 220 -10.51 -7.36 3.46
N LEU A 221 -9.60 -6.97 4.36
CA LEU A 221 -8.75 -5.78 4.17
C LEU A 221 -7.76 -6.00 3.02
N LEU A 222 -7.71 -5.06 2.08
CA LEU A 222 -6.61 -4.91 1.14
C LEU A 222 -5.67 -3.82 1.66
N THR A 223 -4.36 -4.06 1.73
CA THR A 223 -3.42 -3.00 2.08
C THR A 223 -2.07 -3.14 1.38
N LYS A 224 -1.42 -2.00 1.13
CA LYS A 224 -0.06 -1.95 0.57
C LYS A 224 0.71 -0.73 1.03
N GLY A 225 1.83 -0.96 1.68
CA GLY A 225 2.82 0.06 2.00
C GLY A 225 3.69 0.45 0.80
N GLY A 226 4.05 1.73 0.77
CA GLY A 226 5.03 2.35 -0.11
C GLY A 226 6.26 2.84 0.66
N ALA A 227 7.37 3.03 -0.04
CA ALA A 227 8.49 3.80 0.50
C ALA A 227 8.08 5.28 0.67
N GLU A 228 8.95 6.09 1.27
CA GLU A 228 8.70 7.53 1.49
C GLU A 228 7.40 7.79 2.27
N GLY A 229 7.08 6.96 3.26
CA GLY A 229 5.98 7.20 4.19
C GLY A 229 4.57 7.09 3.61
N VAL A 230 4.40 6.45 2.45
CA VAL A 230 3.08 6.23 1.83
C VAL A 230 2.47 4.90 2.27
N HIS A 231 1.15 4.88 2.52
CA HIS A 231 0.40 3.63 2.70
C HIS A 231 -1.03 3.80 2.22
N ALA A 232 -1.62 2.74 1.66
CA ALA A 232 -3.04 2.71 1.36
C ALA A 232 -3.69 1.39 1.79
N MET A 233 -4.98 1.46 2.11
CA MET A 233 -5.81 0.28 2.40
C MET A 233 -7.25 0.50 1.96
N ALA A 234 -7.97 -0.60 1.70
CA ALA A 234 -9.39 -0.62 1.43
C ALA A 234 -10.08 -1.72 2.23
N LEU A 235 -11.21 -1.35 2.83
CA LEU A 235 -12.10 -2.23 3.57
C LEU A 235 -12.99 -3.05 2.61
N PRO A 236 -13.65 -4.11 3.12
CA PRO A 236 -14.51 -4.96 2.29
C PRO A 236 -15.70 -4.23 1.65
N ASP A 237 -16.22 -3.19 2.32
CA ASP A 237 -17.27 -2.32 1.79
C ASP A 237 -16.76 -1.41 0.65
N GLY A 238 -15.44 -1.28 0.52
CA GLY A 238 -14.73 -0.41 -0.41
C GLY A 238 -14.46 0.99 0.12
N SER A 239 -14.74 1.29 1.39
CA SER A 239 -14.16 2.46 2.03
C SER A 239 -12.64 2.33 2.03
N ALA A 240 -11.91 3.42 1.80
CA ALA A 240 -10.45 3.35 1.62
C ALA A 240 -9.72 4.48 2.35
N VAL A 241 -8.47 4.23 2.70
CA VAL A 241 -7.58 5.17 3.38
C VAL A 241 -6.29 5.25 2.59
N ALA A 242 -5.78 6.47 2.39
CA ALA A 242 -4.44 6.71 1.88
C ALA A 242 -3.75 7.78 2.72
N LEU A 243 -2.46 7.60 2.98
CA LEU A 243 -1.66 8.54 3.78
C LEU A 243 -0.26 8.75 3.20
N LYS A 244 0.32 9.89 3.52
CA LYS A 244 1.72 10.26 3.30
C LYS A 244 2.28 10.89 4.56
N ILE A 245 3.41 10.40 5.04
CA ILE A 245 4.21 11.08 6.06
C ILE A 245 5.29 11.91 5.34
N ASP A 246 5.35 13.21 5.58
CA ASP A 246 6.15 14.15 4.78
C ASP A 246 7.66 13.87 4.85
N ASP A 247 8.17 13.48 6.02
CA ASP A 247 9.59 13.15 6.23
C ASP A 247 10.00 11.77 5.68
N GLY A 248 9.05 11.06 5.06
CA GLY A 248 9.29 9.74 4.46
C GLY A 248 9.41 8.59 5.46
N ALA A 249 9.30 8.85 6.77
CA ALA A 249 9.53 7.84 7.80
C ALA A 249 8.46 6.74 7.78
N GLY A 250 8.92 5.49 7.92
CA GLY A 250 8.03 4.34 7.92
C GLY A 250 7.23 4.16 9.21
N ARG A 251 7.79 4.56 10.36
CA ARG A 251 7.30 4.20 11.71
C ARG A 251 5.92 4.79 12.05
N GLY A 252 5.55 5.93 11.47
CA GLY A 252 4.23 6.55 11.74
C GLY A 252 3.07 5.92 10.98
N ARG A 253 3.31 5.02 10.01
CA ARG A 253 2.25 4.48 9.14
C ARG A 253 1.30 3.55 9.90
N ALA A 254 1.83 2.56 10.60
CA ALA A 254 1.02 1.57 11.31
C ALA A 254 0.08 2.18 12.38
N PRO A 255 0.52 3.12 13.23
CA PRO A 255 -0.38 3.84 14.15
C PRO A 255 -1.57 4.52 13.46
N LEU A 256 -1.33 5.19 12.32
CA LEU A 256 -2.39 5.89 11.57
C LEU A 256 -3.38 4.93 10.94
N LEU A 257 -2.91 3.85 10.33
CA LEU A 257 -3.79 2.83 9.73
C LEU A 257 -4.67 2.18 10.80
N VAL A 258 -4.09 1.82 11.94
CA VAL A 258 -4.85 1.22 13.06
C VAL A 258 -5.84 2.21 13.66
N ALA A 259 -5.48 3.49 13.78
CA ALA A 259 -6.42 4.53 14.22
C ALA A 259 -7.61 4.68 13.25
N ALA A 260 -7.36 4.67 11.94
CA ALA A 260 -8.43 4.71 10.94
C ALA A 260 -9.34 3.46 11.02
N LEU A 261 -8.77 2.26 11.21
CA LEU A 261 -9.55 1.03 11.42
C LEU A 261 -10.40 1.07 12.69
N ARG A 262 -9.87 1.65 13.78
CA ARG A 262 -10.61 1.84 15.04
C ARG A 262 -11.77 2.80 14.85
N ALA A 263 -11.53 3.94 14.23
CA ALA A 263 -12.55 4.95 13.97
C ALA A 263 -13.64 4.46 12.99
N SER A 264 -13.30 3.57 12.05
CA SER A 264 -14.28 2.94 11.16
C SER A 264 -15.01 1.73 11.76
N GLY A 265 -14.75 1.39 13.04
CA GLY A 265 -15.30 0.20 13.69
C GLY A 265 -14.85 -1.13 13.07
N SER A 266 -13.86 -1.11 12.17
CA SER A 266 -13.43 -2.26 11.36
C SER A 266 -12.38 -3.08 12.09
N LEU A 267 -12.78 -3.64 13.22
CA LEU A 267 -11.90 -4.33 14.15
C LEU A 267 -12.17 -5.85 14.13
N PRO A 268 -11.13 -6.69 14.20
CA PRO A 268 -11.32 -8.13 14.25
C PRO A 268 -11.92 -8.54 15.59
N GLN A 269 -12.83 -9.50 15.51
CA GLN A 269 -13.46 -10.10 16.69
C GLN A 269 -12.51 -11.07 17.41
N ASN A 270 -11.52 -11.62 16.71
CA ASN A 270 -10.54 -12.55 17.27
C ASN A 270 -9.55 -11.81 18.20
N PRO A 271 -9.41 -12.21 19.49
CA PRO A 271 -8.51 -11.53 20.43
C PRO A 271 -7.03 -11.53 20.04
N ALA A 272 -6.53 -12.58 19.38
CA ALA A 272 -5.14 -12.64 18.94
C ALA A 272 -4.89 -11.69 17.76
N ALA A 273 -5.81 -11.65 16.79
CA ALA A 273 -5.76 -10.67 15.70
C ALA A 273 -5.88 -9.23 16.24
N ARG A 274 -6.70 -9.03 17.28
CA ARG A 274 -6.81 -7.75 17.97
C ARG A 274 -5.50 -7.33 18.62
N ALA A 275 -4.83 -8.24 19.33
CA ALA A 275 -3.53 -7.97 19.94
C ALA A 275 -2.45 -7.60 18.90
N VAL A 276 -2.46 -8.24 17.72
CA VAL A 276 -1.56 -7.88 16.61
C VAL A 276 -1.81 -6.44 16.14
N LEU A 277 -3.08 -6.06 15.95
CA LEU A 277 -3.43 -4.68 15.58
C LEU A 277 -3.05 -3.67 16.67
N ASP A 278 -3.26 -4.01 17.94
CA ASP A 278 -2.90 -3.12 19.05
C ASP A 278 -1.38 -2.91 19.12
N GLY A 279 -0.58 -3.98 18.88
CA GLY A 279 0.87 -3.88 18.77
C GLY A 279 1.32 -2.99 17.60
N LEU A 280 0.70 -3.13 16.42
CA LEU A 280 0.93 -2.25 15.27
C LEU A 280 0.54 -0.80 15.56
N GLY A 281 -0.59 -0.60 16.24
CA GLY A 281 -1.16 0.72 16.53
C GLY A 281 -0.34 1.52 17.54
N ASN A 282 0.26 0.83 18.52
CA ASN A 282 1.09 1.46 19.55
C ASN A 282 2.58 1.50 19.14
N ALA A 283 2.89 0.98 17.94
CA ALA A 283 4.25 0.78 17.45
C ALA A 283 5.14 0.06 18.48
N ALA A 284 4.62 -1.02 19.07
CA ALA A 284 5.30 -1.83 20.07
C ALA A 284 6.72 -2.18 19.59
N GLY A 285 7.69 -2.03 20.49
CA GLY A 285 9.10 -2.25 20.21
C GLY A 285 9.83 -1.13 19.47
N THR A 286 9.18 -0.01 19.13
CA THR A 286 9.83 1.07 18.36
C THR A 286 10.58 2.07 19.23
N VAL A 287 10.05 2.42 20.40
CA VAL A 287 10.67 3.40 21.32
C VAL A 287 11.24 2.66 22.52
N LEU A 288 12.48 2.21 22.38
CA LEU A 288 13.20 1.43 23.39
C LEU A 288 14.23 2.26 24.15
N GLY A 289 14.49 1.86 25.40
CA GLY A 289 15.58 2.32 26.26
C GLY A 289 16.15 1.13 27.03
N GLY A 290 17.41 0.76 26.78
CA GLY A 290 18.03 -0.42 27.37
C GLY A 290 17.31 -1.74 27.03
N GLY A 291 16.71 -1.83 25.83
CA GLY A 291 15.95 -3.01 25.38
C GLY A 291 14.54 -3.14 25.96
N ARG A 292 14.07 -2.17 26.75
CA ARG A 292 12.70 -2.12 27.28
C ARG A 292 11.92 -1.02 26.59
N GLU A 293 10.63 -1.22 26.41
CA GLU A 293 9.74 -0.17 25.94
C GLU A 293 9.72 0.99 26.95
N VAL A 294 10.01 2.19 26.46
CA VAL A 294 10.03 3.42 27.27
C VAL A 294 9.12 4.50 26.69
N GLY A 295 8.37 4.17 25.64
CA GLY A 295 7.58 5.13 24.88
C GLY A 295 6.72 4.49 23.81
N GLU A 296 6.08 5.33 23.00
CA GLU A 296 5.11 4.92 21.99
C GLU A 296 5.12 5.87 20.78
N LEU A 297 4.50 5.44 19.70
CA LEU A 297 4.04 6.35 18.64
C LEU A 297 2.55 6.57 18.83
N ARG A 298 2.17 7.81 19.09
CA ARG A 298 0.80 8.20 19.40
C ARG A 298 0.22 9.03 18.26
N VAL A 299 -0.94 8.63 17.73
CA VAL A 299 -1.68 9.46 16.77
C VAL A 299 -2.11 10.75 17.47
N SER A 300 -1.95 11.89 16.81
CA SER A 300 -2.22 13.19 17.42
C SER A 300 -3.70 13.31 17.80
N ARG A 301 -3.99 14.04 18.89
CA ARG A 301 -5.37 14.26 19.35
C ARG A 301 -6.25 14.88 18.27
N HIS A 302 -5.70 15.79 17.47
CA HIS A 302 -6.41 16.41 16.36
C HIS A 302 -6.77 15.38 15.28
N CYS A 303 -5.83 14.52 14.89
CA CYS A 303 -6.07 13.48 13.90
C CYS A 303 -7.13 12.47 14.38
N LEU A 304 -7.05 12.01 15.63
CA LEU A 304 -8.05 11.12 16.23
C LEU A 304 -9.45 11.74 16.24
N ALA A 305 -9.57 12.98 16.72
CA ALA A 305 -10.86 13.67 16.79
C ALA A 305 -11.52 13.83 15.41
N VAL A 306 -10.74 14.13 14.37
CA VAL A 306 -11.25 14.23 12.99
C VAL A 306 -11.69 12.86 12.46
N LEU A 307 -10.91 11.81 12.69
CA LEU A 307 -11.26 10.45 12.27
C LEU A 307 -12.54 9.96 12.96
N GLU A 308 -12.64 10.11 14.28
CA GLU A 308 -13.79 9.68 15.09
C GLU A 308 -15.05 10.44 14.67
N THR A 309 -15.00 11.76 14.62
CA THR A 309 -16.17 12.60 14.27
C THR A 309 -16.73 12.26 12.88
N ALA A 310 -15.86 12.10 11.89
CA ALA A 310 -16.28 11.88 10.52
C ALA A 310 -16.76 10.45 10.26
N LEU A 311 -16.19 9.45 10.95
CA LEU A 311 -16.50 8.04 10.70
C LEU A 311 -17.59 7.48 11.61
N GLU A 312 -17.80 8.03 12.81
CA GLU A 312 -18.95 7.68 13.67
C GLU A 312 -20.29 8.11 13.05
N SER A 313 -20.33 9.29 12.39
CA SER A 313 -21.52 9.78 11.68
C SER A 313 -21.96 8.93 10.48
N ALA A 314 -21.14 7.94 10.09
CA ALA A 314 -21.31 7.11 8.90
C ALA A 314 -21.83 5.70 9.21
N ALA A 315 -21.87 5.28 10.48
CA ALA A 315 -22.38 3.97 10.85
C ALA A 315 -23.89 3.91 10.55
N PRO A 316 -24.39 2.89 9.84
CA PRO A 316 -25.82 2.75 9.61
C PRO A 316 -26.53 2.68 10.97
N ALA A 317 -27.59 3.48 11.14
CA ALA A 317 -28.47 3.38 12.29
C ALA A 317 -28.86 1.92 12.47
N THR A 318 -28.49 1.32 13.60
CA THR A 318 -28.88 -0.04 13.94
C THR A 318 -30.40 -0.13 13.82
N ALA A 319 -30.90 -0.94 12.87
CA ALA A 319 -32.33 -1.15 12.72
C ALA A 319 -32.89 -1.61 14.09
N PRO A 320 -33.99 -1.00 14.59
CA PRO A 320 -34.57 -1.43 15.84
C PRO A 320 -34.98 -2.88 15.71
N GLY A 321 -34.47 -3.73 16.60
CA GLY A 321 -34.79 -5.15 16.62
C GLY A 321 -36.30 -5.34 16.64
N SER A 322 -36.80 -6.07 15.64
CA SER A 322 -38.17 -6.57 15.64
C SER A 322 -38.31 -7.57 16.79
N GLY A 323 -38.93 -7.12 17.88
CA GLY A 323 -39.54 -7.99 18.88
C GLY A 323 -40.84 -8.62 18.38
#